data_AF-A0A7V9CQM1-F1
#
_entry.id   AF-A0A7V9CQM1-F1
#
_cell.length_a   1.000
_cell.length_b   1.000
_cell.length_c   1.000
_cell.angle_alpha   90.00
_cell.angle_beta   90.00
_cell.angle_gamma   90.00
#
_symmetry.space_group_name_H-M   'P 1'
#
loop_
_entity.id
_entity.type
_entity.pdbx_description
1 polymer ?
#
loop_
_entity_poly.entity_id
_entity_poly.type
_entity_poly.pdbx_seq_one_letter_code
_entity_poly.pdbx_strand_id
1 'polypeptide(L)'
;MPIRLHRCKHTWLKSNVDACWRVQKALNEAEIAYEVVKGPGSLRKRSEVLRLSGQRWFPVIEFESGAAYRAESKEMAETIRAGKLFEEDAKPAAASPIEPLAG
;
A
#
# COMPACT_ATOMS: atom_id res chain seq x y z
N MET A 1 13.48 -10.58 1.15
CA MET A 1 13.05 -9.55 0.18
C MET A 1 12.38 -8.43 0.96
N PRO A 2 13.13 -7.39 1.37
CA PRO A 2 12.55 -6.26 2.07
C PRO A 2 11.62 -5.49 1.13
N ILE A 3 10.33 -5.44 1.47
CA ILE A 3 9.34 -4.61 0.77
C ILE A 3 9.37 -3.19 1.32
N ARG A 4 8.83 -2.22 0.57
CA ARG A 4 8.75 -0.81 0.98
C ARG A 4 7.31 -0.42 1.26
N LEU A 5 7.03 -0.02 2.50
CA LEU A 5 5.73 0.52 2.89
C LEU A 5 5.75 2.04 2.75
N HIS A 6 5.08 2.54 1.72
CA HIS A 6 4.84 3.96 1.53
C HIS A 6 3.65 4.39 2.37
N ARG A 7 3.90 5.28 3.34
CA ARG A 7 2.87 5.81 4.24
C ARG A 7 2.98 7.31 4.46
N CYS A 8 1.89 7.92 4.92
CA CYS A 8 1.88 9.32 5.32
C CYS A 8 2.66 9.56 6.63
N LYS A 9 3.28 10.75 6.74
CA LYS A 9 4.02 11.22 7.93
C LYS A 9 3.12 11.69 9.09
N HIS A 10 1.89 12.14 8.79
CA HIS A 10 0.99 12.71 9.81
C HIS A 10 0.03 11.64 10.34
N THR A 11 0.36 11.09 11.50
CA THR A 11 -0.47 10.17 12.30
C THR A 11 -1.66 10.88 13.00
N TRP A 12 -2.07 12.06 12.52
CA TRP A 12 -2.95 12.97 13.25
C TRP A 12 -3.87 13.78 12.32
N LEU A 13 -4.64 13.10 11.48
CA LEU A 13 -5.83 13.73 10.87
C LEU A 13 -7.00 12.77 11.02
N LYS A 14 -7.91 13.16 11.91
CA LYS A 14 -9.03 12.38 12.44
C LYS A 14 -10.08 12.01 11.37
N SER A 15 -9.77 11.07 10.50
CA SER A 15 -10.76 10.41 9.63
C SER A 15 -10.37 8.94 9.44
N ASN A 16 -11.07 8.04 10.13
CA ASN A 16 -10.94 6.57 10.10
C ASN A 16 -9.55 5.98 10.45
N VAL A 17 -9.17 6.12 11.73
CA VAL A 17 -8.06 5.45 12.46
C VAL A 17 -7.19 4.50 11.61
N ASP A 18 -6.17 5.14 11.02
CA ASP A 18 -4.97 4.71 10.31
C ASP A 18 -5.02 3.44 9.43
N ALA A 19 -5.55 3.58 8.20
CA ALA A 19 -5.30 2.67 7.08
C ALA A 19 -3.81 2.27 6.94
N CYS A 20 -2.89 3.24 7.11
CA CYS A 20 -1.45 3.00 7.08
C CYS A 20 -0.95 2.16 8.27
N TRP A 21 -1.48 2.40 9.47
CA TRP A 21 -1.10 1.64 10.65
C TRP A 21 -1.67 0.22 10.61
N ARG A 22 -2.87 0.02 10.07
CA ARG A 22 -3.47 -1.31 9.91
C ARG A 22 -2.59 -2.22 9.05
N VAL A 23 -2.12 -1.73 7.90
CA VAL A 23 -1.20 -2.45 7.04
C VAL A 23 0.16 -2.66 7.72
N GLN A 24 0.69 -1.63 8.37
CA GLN A 24 1.96 -1.76 9.12
C GLN A 24 1.88 -2.81 10.24
N LYS A 25 0.77 -2.83 10.99
CA LYS A 25 0.52 -3.82 12.03
C LYS A 25 0.44 -5.21 11.42
N ALA A 26 -0.28 -5.39 10.31
CA ALA A 26 -0.36 -6.68 9.64
C ALA A 26 1.03 -7.18 9.19
N LEU A 27 1.89 -6.30 8.66
CA LEU A 27 3.27 -6.66 8.31
C LEU A 27 4.10 -7.08 9.52
N ASN A 28 3.95 -6.38 10.66
CA ASN A 28 4.58 -6.76 11.92
C ASN A 28 4.06 -8.11 12.45
N GLU A 29 2.74 -8.33 12.39
CA GLU A 29 2.08 -9.57 12.83
C GLU A 29 2.48 -10.76 11.95
N ALA A 30 2.75 -10.52 10.67
CA ALA A 30 3.24 -11.52 9.72
C ALA A 30 4.77 -11.68 9.75
N GLU A 31 5.48 -10.95 10.63
CA GLU A 31 6.94 -10.95 10.76
C GLU A 31 7.68 -10.67 9.42
N ILE A 32 7.05 -9.88 8.55
CA ILE A 32 7.62 -9.53 7.26
C ILE A 32 8.58 -8.35 7.45
N ALA A 33 9.80 -8.47 6.95
CA ALA A 33 10.74 -7.36 6.91
C ALA A 33 10.31 -6.31 5.87
N TYR A 34 10.12 -5.06 6.30
CA TYR A 34 9.77 -3.95 5.42
C TYR A 34 10.52 -2.66 5.79
N GLU A 35 10.74 -1.81 4.79
CA GLU A 35 11.26 -0.46 4.93
C GLU A 35 10.11 0.55 4.96
N VAL A 36 10.11 1.48 5.91
CA VAL A 36 9.10 2.55 5.97
C VAL A 36 9.55 3.74 5.15
N VAL A 37 8.92 3.94 3.99
CA VAL A 37 9.12 5.12 3.17
C VAL A 37 8.09 6.18 3.56
N LYS A 38 8.56 7.24 4.22
CA LYS A 38 7.69 8.35 4.66
C LYS A 38 7.38 9.27 3.48
N GLY A 39 6.22 9.08 2.89
CA GLY A 39 5.73 9.90 1.80
C GLY A 39 5.29 11.30 2.25
N PRO A 40 5.32 12.28 1.34
CA PRO A 40 4.88 13.64 1.64
C PRO A 40 3.40 13.67 2.02
N GLY A 41 3.07 14.47 3.04
CA GLY A 41 1.69 14.62 3.53
C GLY A 41 0.74 15.19 2.46
N SER A 42 1.24 16.10 1.62
CA SER A 42 0.47 16.73 0.55
C SER A 42 0.30 15.81 -0.65
N LEU A 43 -0.95 15.57 -1.07
CA LEU A 43 -1.31 14.81 -2.28
C LEU A 43 -0.57 15.32 -3.52
N ARG A 44 -0.37 16.65 -3.65
CA ARG A 44 0.33 17.26 -4.79
C ARG A 44 1.76 16.75 -4.97
N LYS A 45 2.43 16.37 -3.89
CA LYS A 45 3.83 15.89 -3.89
C LYS A 45 3.94 14.36 -3.97
N ARG A 46 2.82 13.64 -4.06
CA ARG A 46 2.76 12.16 -4.15
C ARG A 46 2.85 11.66 -5.59
N SER A 47 3.65 12.31 -6.43
CA SER A 47 3.89 11.90 -7.82
C SER A 47 4.51 10.50 -7.90
N GLU A 48 5.39 10.16 -6.97
CA GLU A 48 5.99 8.82 -6.89
C GLU A 48 4.94 7.74 -6.59
N VAL A 49 4.04 7.99 -5.64
CA VAL A 49 2.95 7.07 -5.30
C VAL A 49 2.00 6.87 -6.47
N LEU A 50 1.71 7.95 -7.20
CA LEU A 50 0.92 7.92 -8.43
C LEU A 50 1.60 7.07 -9.50
N ARG A 51 2.91 7.22 -9.67
CA ARG A 51 3.70 6.45 -10.63
C ARG A 51 3.69 4.96 -10.30
N LEU A 52 3.87 4.62 -9.02
CA LEU A 52 3.93 3.24 -8.54
C LEU A 52 2.55 2.57 -8.57
N SER A 53 1.54 3.18 -7.96
CA SER A 53 0.23 2.55 -7.72
C SER A 53 -0.89 3.00 -8.68
N GLY A 54 -0.60 3.90 -9.62
CA GLY A 54 -1.61 4.57 -10.44
C GLY A 54 -2.46 5.58 -9.66
N GLN A 55 -2.22 5.78 -8.36
CA GLN A 55 -3.08 6.55 -7.47
C GLN A 55 -2.28 7.35 -6.42
N ARG A 56 -2.84 8.43 -5.86
CA ARG A 56 -2.13 9.31 -4.89
C ARG A 56 -2.39 8.96 -3.42
N TRP A 57 -3.03 7.83 -3.16
CA TRP A 57 -3.48 7.45 -1.82
C TRP A 57 -2.48 6.53 -1.14
N PHE A 58 -2.44 6.58 0.18
CA PHE A 58 -1.67 5.66 1.03
C PHE A 58 -2.66 4.76 1.79
N PRO A 59 -2.24 3.56 2.24
CA PRO A 59 -0.92 2.94 2.09
C PRO A 59 -0.67 2.32 0.71
N VAL A 60 0.61 2.21 0.33
CA VAL A 60 1.07 1.47 -0.86
C VAL A 60 2.26 0.61 -0.46
N ILE A 61 2.29 -0.64 -0.92
CA ILE A 61 3.42 -1.54 -0.76
C ILE A 61 4.15 -1.60 -2.10
N GLU A 62 5.44 -1.33 -2.11
CA GLU A 62 6.32 -1.53 -3.26
C GLU A 62 7.20 -2.75 -2.97
N PHE A 63 7.24 -3.67 -3.93
CA PHE A 63 8.09 -4.85 -3.89
C PHE A 63 9.47 -4.54 -4.47
N GLU A 64 10.45 -5.39 -4.16
CA GLU A 64 11.82 -5.26 -4.68
C GLU A 64 11.86 -5.31 -6.23
N SER A 65 10.92 -6.03 -6.84
CA SER A 65 10.70 -6.11 -8.29
C SER A 65 10.30 -4.78 -8.93
N GLY A 66 9.96 -3.75 -8.13
CA GLY A 66 9.41 -2.47 -8.59
C GLY A 66 7.89 -2.51 -8.81
N ALA A 67 7.24 -3.65 -8.58
CA ALA A 67 5.79 -3.77 -8.57
C ALA A 67 5.22 -3.06 -7.34
N ALA A 68 4.00 -2.54 -7.46
CA ALA A 68 3.30 -1.90 -6.35
C ALA A 68 1.93 -2.53 -6.12
N TYR A 69 1.64 -2.86 -4.87
CA TYR A 69 0.35 -3.37 -4.42
C TYR A 69 -0.39 -2.32 -3.59
N ARG A 70 -1.64 -2.07 -4.00
CA ARG A 70 -2.59 -1.20 -3.29
C ARG A 70 -4.00 -1.74 -3.44
N ALA A 71 -4.66 -1.97 -2.32
CA ALA A 71 -6.06 -2.31 -2.21
C ALA A 71 -6.71 -1.51 -1.07
N GLU A 72 -7.93 -1.84 -0.66
CA GLU A 72 -8.47 -1.27 0.57
C GLU A 72 -7.61 -1.69 1.77
N SER A 73 -7.38 -0.79 2.73
CA SER A 73 -6.50 -1.07 3.87
C SER A 73 -6.88 -2.32 4.69
N LYS A 74 -8.17 -2.70 4.67
CA LYS A 74 -8.66 -3.91 5.32
C LYS A 74 -8.22 -5.15 4.54
N GLU A 75 -8.49 -5.18 3.23
CA GLU A 75 -8.10 -6.27 2.33
C GLU A 75 -6.58 -6.48 2.30
N MET A 76 -5.80 -5.38 2.26
CA MET A 76 -4.34 -5.47 2.32
C MET A 76 -3.88 -6.17 3.60
N ALA A 77 -4.45 -5.80 4.76
CA ALA A 77 -4.11 -6.42 6.03
C ALA A 77 -4.53 -7.89 6.10
N GLU A 78 -5.69 -8.25 5.53
CA GLU A 78 -6.14 -9.64 5.43
C GLU A 78 -5.22 -10.47 4.53
N THR A 79 -4.82 -9.93 3.38
CA THR A 79 -3.87 -10.55 2.44
C THR A 79 -2.52 -10.84 3.11
N ILE A 80 -2.00 -9.86 3.85
CA ILE A 80 -0.73 -9.98 4.59
C ILE A 80 -0.84 -11.06 5.66
N ARG A 81 -1.90 -11.03 6.47
CA ARG A 81 -2.13 -12.03 7.52
C ARG A 81 -2.36 -13.43 6.96
N ALA A 82 -2.92 -13.53 5.76
CA ALA A 82 -3.08 -14.79 5.06
C ALA A 82 -1.77 -15.30 4.42
N GLY A 83 -0.67 -14.55 4.52
CA GLY A 83 0.63 -14.91 3.91
C GLY A 83 0.67 -14.74 2.39
N LYS A 84 -0.36 -14.13 1.79
CA LYS A 84 -0.53 -14.04 0.33
C LYS A 84 0.08 -12.79 -0.30
N LEU A 85 0.76 -11.97 0.49
CA LEU A 85 1.31 -10.70 0.01
C LEU A 85 2.26 -10.88 -1.17
N PHE A 86 3.11 -11.91 -1.14
CA PHE A 86 4.07 -12.19 -2.23
C PHE A 86 3.42 -12.94 -3.41
N GLU A 87 2.25 -13.54 -3.22
CA GLU A 87 1.46 -14.06 -4.34
C GLU A 87 0.93 -12.91 -5.20
N GLU A 88 0.60 -11.77 -4.59
CA GLU A 88 0.20 -10.55 -5.30
C GLU A 88 1.36 -9.89 -6.08
N ASP A 89 2.62 -10.09 -5.67
CA ASP A 89 3.81 -9.70 -6.44
C ASP A 89 4.03 -10.64 -7.64
N ALA A 90 3.88 -11.96 -7.42
CA ALA A 90 4.06 -12.98 -8.45
C ALA A 90 2.92 -13.02 -9.47
N LYS A 91 1.75 -12.48 -9.13
CA LYS A 91 0.61 -12.38 -10.04
C LYS A 91 0.91 -11.29 -11.07
N PRO A 92 1.03 -11.61 -12.38
CA PRO A 92 1.30 -10.61 -13.39
C PRO A 92 0.13 -9.63 -13.41
N ALA A 93 0.37 -8.39 -12.95
CA ALA A 93 -0.53 -7.24 -12.88
C ALA A 93 -1.91 -7.50 -13.49
N ALA A 94 -2.71 -8.35 -12.83
CA ALA A 94 -4.06 -8.62 -13.24
C ALA A 94 -4.80 -7.41 -12.71
N ALA A 95 -4.91 -6.41 -13.59
CA ALA A 95 -5.67 -5.20 -13.40
C ALA A 95 -6.84 -5.47 -12.45
N SER A 96 -6.78 -4.90 -11.24
CA SER A 96 -8.02 -4.50 -10.61
C SER A 96 -8.72 -3.66 -11.69
N PRO A 97 -9.92 -4.04 -12.15
CA PRO A 97 -10.63 -3.22 -13.10
C PRO A 97 -10.78 -1.86 -12.41
N ILE A 98 -10.05 -0.87 -12.91
CA ILE A 98 -10.46 0.51 -12.77
C ILE A 98 -11.84 0.53 -13.42
N GLU A 99 -12.90 0.42 -12.63
CA GLU A 99 -14.23 0.69 -13.15
C GLU A 99 -14.16 2.06 -13.82
N PRO A 100 -14.47 2.16 -15.14
CA PRO A 100 -14.57 3.46 -15.76
C PRO A 100 -15.67 4.19 -14.99
N LEU A 101 -15.32 5.34 -14.42
CA LEU A 101 -16.27 6.33 -13.94
C LEU A 101 -17.18 6.66 -15.12
N ALA A 102 -18.35 6.01 -15.14
CA ALA A 102 -19.39 6.22 -16.14
C ALA A 102 -20.31 7.33 -15.65
N GLY A 103 -20.53 8.32 -16.51
CA GLY A 103 -21.66 9.27 -16.44
C GLY A 103 -21.30 10.66 -15.94
#